data_AF-A0A6G4JDH4-F1
#
_entry.id   AF-A0A6G4JDH4-F1
#
_cell.length_a   1.000
_cell.length_b   1.000
_cell.length_c   1.000
_cell.angle_alpha   90.00
_cell.angle_beta   90.00
_cell.angle_gamma   90.00
#
_symmetry.space_group_name_H-M   'P 1'
#
loop_
_entity.id
_entity.type
_entity.pdbx_description
1 polymer ?
#
loop_
_entity_poly.entity_id
_entity_poly.type
_entity_poly.pdbx_seq_one_letter_code
_entity_poly.pdbx_strand_id
1 'polypeptide(L)'
;VNTAKTALNGDARLNEAKNTAKQQLATMSHLTDAQKANLTSQIESGTTVSGVQGIQANAGTLNQAMNQLRQSIASKDTTKSSEDYQDANADLQNAYNRAVSDAE
;
A
#
# COMPACT_ATOMS: atom_id res chain seq x y z
N VAL A 1 27.79 31.23 13.99
CA VAL A 1 27.71 30.09 13.04
C VAL A 1 27.27 28.80 13.74
N ASN A 2 27.82 28.44 14.91
CA ASN A 2 27.43 27.21 15.63
C ASN A 2 25.96 27.17 16.10
N THR A 3 25.38 28.29 16.53
CA THR A 3 23.98 28.34 17.01
C THR A 3 22.96 28.16 15.88
N ALA A 4 23.24 28.64 14.67
CA ALA A 4 22.39 28.43 13.50
C ALA A 4 22.45 26.98 13.00
N LYS A 5 23.57 26.29 13.21
CA LYS A 5 23.75 24.87 12.89
C LYS A 5 23.02 23.96 13.87
N THR A 6 23.00 24.30 15.16
CA THR A 6 22.16 23.60 16.16
C THR A 6 20.67 23.88 16.00
N ALA A 7 20.30 25.03 15.42
CA ALA A 7 18.92 25.38 15.07
C ALA A 7 18.41 24.72 13.77
N LEU A 8 19.28 24.04 13.02
CA LEU A 8 18.87 23.14 11.94
C LEU A 8 18.35 21.85 12.56
N ASN A 9 17.14 21.90 13.11
CA ASN A 9 16.39 20.76 13.63
C ASN A 9 15.99 19.78 12.50
N GLY A 10 16.74 19.73 11.40
CA GLY A 10 16.44 18.94 10.20
C GLY A 10 16.44 17.45 10.49
N ASP A 11 17.43 16.95 11.23
CA ASP A 11 17.50 15.53 11.60
C ASP A 11 16.38 15.14 12.56
N ALA A 12 16.07 16.00 13.55
CA ALA A 12 14.95 15.78 14.46
C ALA A 12 13.61 15.77 13.71
N ARG A 13 13.39 16.74 12.81
CA ARG A 13 12.18 16.81 11.97
C ARG A 13 12.09 15.66 10.97
N LEU A 14 13.22 15.19 10.45
CA LEU A 14 13.26 14.02 9.58
C LEU A 14 12.87 12.76 10.35
N ASN A 15 13.42 12.57 11.55
CA ASN A 15 13.09 11.43 12.40
C ASN A 15 11.61 11.46 12.83
N GLU A 16 11.08 12.62 13.18
CA GLU A 16 9.66 12.80 13.46
C GLU A 16 8.80 12.45 12.23
N ALA A 17 9.13 12.98 11.04
CA ALA A 17 8.43 12.67 9.81
C ALA A 17 8.45 11.17 9.49
N LYS A 18 9.59 10.49 9.67
CA LYS A 18 9.69 9.03 9.50
C LYS A 18 8.80 8.28 10.49
N ASN A 19 8.76 8.70 11.74
CA ASN A 19 7.93 8.06 12.76
C ASN A 19 6.44 8.26 12.46
N THR A 20 6.02 9.47 12.08
CA THR A 20 4.65 9.75 11.65
C THR A 20 4.27 8.91 10.43
N ALA A 21 5.12 8.85 9.40
CA ALA A 21 4.86 8.07 8.20
C ALA A 21 4.73 6.57 8.53
N LYS A 22 5.60 6.01 9.39
CA LYS A 22 5.50 4.61 9.85
C LYS A 22 4.21 4.34 10.63
N GLN A 23 3.82 5.24 11.52
CA GLN A 23 2.57 5.11 12.29
C GLN A 23 1.36 5.12 11.36
N GLN A 24 1.31 6.02 10.39
CA GLN A 24 0.23 6.04 9.41
C GLN A 24 0.23 4.81 8.50
N LEU A 25 1.40 4.35 8.06
CA LEU A 25 1.52 3.13 7.26
C LEU A 25 0.96 1.90 8.01
N ALA A 26 1.17 1.84 9.34
CA ALA A 26 0.64 0.75 10.16
C ALA A 26 -0.89 0.70 10.18
N THR A 27 -1.58 1.85 10.07
CA THR A 27 -3.06 1.91 10.06
C THR A 27 -3.68 1.57 8.70
N MET A 28 -2.88 1.45 7.64
CA MET A 28 -3.35 1.11 6.29
C MET A 28 -3.71 -0.38 6.22
N SER A 29 -5.01 -0.69 6.25
CA SER A 29 -5.54 -2.06 6.36
C SER A 29 -5.63 -2.83 5.03
N HIS A 30 -5.47 -2.15 3.89
CA HIS A 30 -5.60 -2.75 2.57
C HIS A 30 -4.26 -3.12 1.94
N LEU A 31 -3.14 -2.63 2.49
CA LEU A 31 -1.81 -3.02 2.04
C LEU A 31 -1.44 -4.42 2.52
N THR A 32 -0.70 -5.15 1.69
CA THR A 32 -0.08 -6.44 2.07
C THR A 32 1.15 -6.22 2.95
N ASP A 33 1.58 -7.26 3.66
CA ASP A 33 2.77 -7.20 4.51
C ASP A 33 4.03 -6.88 3.70
N ALA A 34 4.15 -7.42 2.49
CA ALA A 34 5.26 -7.12 1.58
C ALA A 34 5.27 -5.64 1.15
N GLN A 35 4.09 -5.07 0.83
CA GLN A 35 3.96 -3.65 0.49
C GLN A 35 4.31 -2.76 1.69
N LYS A 36 3.84 -3.11 2.90
CA LYS A 36 4.18 -2.40 4.13
C LYS A 36 5.67 -2.48 4.45
N ALA A 37 6.30 -3.64 4.31
CA ALA A 37 7.73 -3.81 4.53
C ALA A 37 8.57 -2.95 3.56
N ASN A 38 8.22 -2.98 2.27
CA ASN A 38 8.89 -2.16 1.27
C ASN A 38 8.74 -0.65 1.55
N LEU A 39 7.52 -0.19 1.85
CA LEU A 39 7.26 1.21 2.20
C LEU A 39 7.97 1.64 3.49
N THR A 40 8.07 0.74 4.48
CA THR A 40 8.83 0.99 5.70
C THR A 40 10.31 1.20 5.40
N SER A 41 10.90 0.33 4.57
CA SER A 41 12.30 0.47 4.13
C SER A 41 12.53 1.78 3.38
N GLN A 42 11.61 2.17 2.50
CA GLN A 42 11.68 3.46 1.80
C GLN A 42 11.63 4.64 2.78
N ILE A 43 10.70 4.64 3.75
CA ILE A 43 10.62 5.66 4.79
C ILE A 43 11.94 5.75 5.59
N GLU A 44 12.51 4.61 5.98
CA GLU A 44 13.77 4.55 6.72
C GLU A 44 14.96 5.07 5.92
N SER A 45 15.00 4.77 4.62
CA SER A 45 16.03 5.25 3.68
C SER A 45 15.89 6.74 3.32
N GLY A 46 14.73 7.36 3.56
CA GLY A 46 14.47 8.75 3.20
C GLY A 46 15.43 9.73 3.88
N THR A 47 15.98 10.67 3.12
CA THR A 47 17.00 11.63 3.60
C THR A 47 16.45 13.04 3.80
N THR A 48 15.20 13.29 3.39
CA THR A 48 14.55 14.60 3.52
C THR A 48 13.11 14.45 4.00
N VAL A 49 12.59 15.45 4.70
CA VAL A 49 11.20 15.47 5.19
C VAL A 49 10.22 15.37 4.02
N SER A 50 10.48 16.12 2.94
CA SER A 50 9.63 16.09 1.74
C SER A 50 9.63 14.72 1.05
N GLY A 51 10.79 14.05 0.98
CA GLY A 51 10.86 12.69 0.44
C GLY A 51 10.03 11.69 1.25
N VAL A 52 10.12 11.76 2.59
CA VAL A 52 9.30 10.91 3.48
C VAL A 52 7.81 11.19 3.32
N GLN A 53 7.41 12.46 3.21
CA GLN A 53 6.02 12.85 2.93
C GLN A 53 5.52 12.34 1.57
N GLY A 54 6.38 12.35 0.54
CA GLY A 54 6.07 11.77 -0.76
C GLY A 54 5.81 10.27 -0.68
N ILE A 55 6.64 9.53 0.08
CA ILE A 55 6.44 8.09 0.31
C ILE A 55 5.12 7.85 1.06
N GLN A 56 4.79 8.66 2.05
CA GLN A 56 3.52 8.58 2.78
C GLN A 56 2.31 8.82 1.88
N ALA A 57 2.38 9.80 0.97
CA ALA A 57 1.33 10.04 -0.02
C ALA A 57 1.16 8.84 -0.96
N ASN A 58 2.26 8.29 -1.47
CA ASN A 58 2.25 7.09 -2.30
C ASN A 58 1.66 5.88 -1.57
N ALA A 59 1.96 5.70 -0.28
CA ALA A 59 1.36 4.67 0.54
C ALA A 59 -0.16 4.83 0.65
N GLY A 60 -0.65 6.05 0.83
CA GLY A 60 -2.08 6.37 0.82
C GLY A 60 -2.77 6.02 -0.51
N THR A 61 -2.16 6.41 -1.64
CA THR A 61 -2.66 6.05 -2.97
C THR A 61 -2.67 4.54 -3.19
N LEU A 62 -1.60 3.83 -2.80
CA LEU A 62 -1.53 2.38 -2.91
C LEU A 62 -2.60 1.70 -2.06
N ASN A 63 -2.82 2.16 -0.83
CA ASN A 63 -3.85 1.61 0.06
C ASN A 63 -5.26 1.78 -0.53
N GLN A 64 -5.54 2.92 -1.17
CA GLN A 64 -6.80 3.13 -1.88
C GLN A 64 -6.95 2.20 -3.09
N ALA A 65 -5.89 2.05 -3.90
CA ALA A 65 -5.89 1.13 -5.04
C ALA A 65 -6.12 -0.32 -4.60
N MET A 66 -5.48 -0.76 -3.50
CA MET A 66 -5.69 -2.09 -2.93
C MET A 66 -7.11 -2.29 -2.38
N ASN A 67 -7.73 -1.25 -1.82
CA ASN A 67 -9.13 -1.31 -1.41
C ASN A 67 -10.05 -1.51 -2.64
N GLN A 68 -9.82 -0.76 -3.71
CA GLN A 68 -10.58 -0.90 -4.96
C GLN A 68 -10.39 -2.29 -5.58
N LEU A 69 -9.17 -2.81 -5.58
CA LEU A 69 -8.86 -4.16 -6.03
C LEU A 69 -9.66 -5.21 -5.25
N ARG A 70 -9.61 -5.15 -3.91
CA ARG A 70 -10.39 -6.06 -3.04
C ARG A 70 -11.88 -5.98 -3.28
N GLN A 71 -12.43 -4.78 -3.49
CA GLN A 71 -13.85 -4.61 -3.81
C GLN A 71 -14.21 -5.23 -5.17
N SER A 72 -13.35 -5.09 -6.17
CA SER A 72 -13.59 -5.66 -7.51
C SER A 72 -13.67 -7.19 -7.51
N ILE A 73 -12.99 -7.84 -6.56
CA ILE A 73 -13.01 -9.30 -6.39
C ILE A 73 -13.92 -9.75 -5.23
N ALA A 74 -14.57 -8.84 -4.50
CA ALA A 74 -15.40 -9.20 -3.35
C ALA A 74 -16.63 -10.04 -3.74
N SER A 75 -17.10 -9.93 -4.99
CA SER A 75 -18.14 -10.81 -5.54
C SER A 75 -17.62 -12.19 -5.95
N LYS A 76 -16.35 -12.53 -5.67
CA LYS A 76 -15.70 -13.80 -6.05
C LYS A 76 -16.59 -15.00 -5.82
N ASP A 77 -17.08 -15.18 -4.59
CA ASP A 77 -17.82 -16.36 -4.19
C ASP A 77 -19.20 -16.42 -4.85
N THR A 78 -19.85 -15.27 -5.01
CA THR A 78 -21.12 -15.15 -5.74
C THR A 78 -20.94 -15.46 -7.22
N THR A 79 -19.91 -14.90 -7.86
CA THR A 79 -19.58 -15.18 -9.26
C THR A 79 -19.21 -16.65 -9.46
N LYS A 80 -18.42 -17.27 -8.58
CA LYS A 80 -18.10 -18.70 -8.68
C LYS A 80 -19.32 -19.61 -8.49
N SER A 81 -20.34 -19.16 -7.77
CA SER A 81 -21.57 -19.91 -7.52
C SER A 81 -22.66 -19.66 -8.56
N SER A 82 -22.48 -18.70 -9.48
CA SER A 82 -23.48 -18.40 -10.51
C SER A 82 -23.45 -19.43 -11.63
N GLU A 83 -24.63 -19.68 -12.21
CA GLU A 83 -24.80 -20.55 -13.37
C GLU A 83 -23.89 -20.10 -14.53
N ASP A 84 -23.78 -18.79 -14.78
CA ASP A 84 -22.88 -18.23 -15.80
C ASP A 84 -21.42 -18.69 -15.66
N TYR A 85 -20.90 -18.78 -14.43
CA TYR A 85 -19.52 -19.24 -14.21
C TYR A 85 -19.43 -20.76 -14.34
N GLN A 86 -20.43 -21.49 -13.83
CA GLN A 86 -20.47 -22.95 -13.91
C GLN A 86 -20.58 -23.44 -15.36
N ASP A 87 -21.33 -22.72 -16.20
CA ASP A 87 -21.52 -22.98 -17.63
C ASP A 87 -20.39 -22.41 -18.50
N ALA A 88 -19.58 -21.49 -17.96
CA ALA A 88 -18.42 -20.96 -18.67
C ALA A 88 -17.43 -22.07 -19.02
N ASN A 89 -16.82 -21.97 -20.20
CA ASN A 89 -15.77 -22.90 -20.57
C ASN A 89 -14.54 -22.79 -19.64
N ALA A 90 -13.69 -23.81 -19.68
CA ALA A 90 -12.51 -23.90 -18.82
C ALA A 90 -11.56 -22.70 -18.95
N ASP A 91 -11.43 -22.10 -20.14
CA ASP A 91 -10.54 -20.96 -20.37
C ASP A 91 -11.02 -19.70 -19.64
N LEU A 92 -12.33 -19.43 -19.68
CA LEU A 92 -12.94 -18.30 -18.98
C LEU A 92 -12.90 -18.48 -17.45
N GLN A 93 -13.19 -19.69 -16.96
CA GLN A 93 -13.05 -20.01 -15.53
C GLN A 93 -11.61 -19.83 -15.05
N ASN A 94 -10.63 -20.31 -15.82
CA ASN A 94 -9.21 -20.17 -15.51
C ASN A 94 -8.76 -18.70 -15.54
N ALA A 95 -9.20 -17.92 -16.53
CA ALA A 95 -8.89 -16.50 -16.63
C ALA A 95 -9.43 -15.73 -15.41
N TYR A 96 -10.66 -16.00 -15.01
CA TYR A 96 -11.27 -15.41 -13.82
C TYR A 96 -10.52 -15.80 -12.54
N ASN A 97 -10.21 -17.09 -12.36
CA ASN A 97 -9.48 -17.57 -11.19
C ASN A 97 -8.08 -16.96 -11.07
N ARG A 98 -7.36 -16.79 -12.19
CA ARG A 98 -6.06 -16.10 -12.19
C ARG A 98 -6.21 -14.64 -11.80
N ALA A 99 -7.15 -13.91 -12.43
CA ALA A 99 -7.38 -12.51 -12.11
C ALA A 99 -7.74 -12.28 -10.64
N VAL A 100 -8.52 -13.19 -10.04
CA VAL A 100 -8.83 -13.16 -8.61
C VAL A 100 -7.60 -13.49 -7.76
N SER A 101 -6.84 -14.54 -8.11
CA SER A 101 -5.65 -14.95 -7.36
C SER A 101 -4.52 -13.91 -7.43
N ASP A 102 -4.37 -13.20 -8.54
CA ASP A 102 -3.40 -12.12 -8.70
C ASP A 102 -3.78 -10.87 -7.88
N ALA A 103 -5.07 -10.76 -7.54
CA ALA A 103 -5.64 -9.65 -6.78
C ALA A 103 -5.72 -9.88 -5.25
N GLU A 104 -5.55 -11.14 -4.79
CA GLU A 104 -5.54 -11.56 -3.37
C GLU A 104 -4.16 -11.37 -2.72
#